data_AF-A0A6N2EBH3-F1
#
_entry.id   AF-A0A6N2EBH3-F1
#
_cell.length_a   1.000
_cell.length_b   1.000
_cell.length_c   1.000
_cell.angle_alpha   90.00
_cell.angle_beta   90.00
_cell.angle_gamma   90.00
#
_symmetry.space_group_name_H-M   'P 1'
#
loop_
_entity.id
_entity.type
_entity.pdbx_description
1 polymer ?
#
loop_
_entity_poly.entity_id
_entity_poly.type
_entity_poly.pdbx_seq_one_letter_code
_entity_poly.pdbx_strand_id
1 'polypeptide(L)'
;ITIRLVPGADEHDLTGPYVLPVSARYAQGAVELYLMEVRHEIVRMAGIVDSTIRSAWKLFENPHSEDAEKQLETCRIGEEYTDQMQEQLSRFLASFSTESLSDGTATSIASLLRIIDELEGTADSSYNVALIADRTRRKNVKVDKTALEELRPYAQLVQEFVGFIEGRMLDTLDDEALQEAHEIERSINRYRNKLKKSARKRIQKGSDVKAELVVIDVIGHFEHMGDYSLNVAQALRQMNPRRTMQASLRMAPEASPPQVGSSTK
;
A
#
# COMPACT_ATOMS: atom_id res chain seq x y z
N ILE A 1 20.50 29.82 -16.65
CA ILE A 1 19.75 29.84 -15.37
C ILE A 1 20.12 28.58 -14.63
N THR A 2 20.81 28.71 -13.51
CA THR A 2 21.40 27.61 -12.72
C THR A 2 20.29 26.89 -11.95
N ILE A 3 20.15 25.58 -12.15
CA ILE A 3 19.24 24.74 -11.37
C ILE A 3 19.97 24.33 -10.10
N ARG A 4 19.42 24.73 -8.95
CA ARG A 4 19.85 24.31 -7.63
C ARG A 4 19.06 23.05 -7.27
N LEU A 5 19.70 21.89 -7.35
CA LEU A 5 19.26 20.71 -6.61
C LEU A 5 19.43 21.04 -5.13
N VAL A 6 18.32 21.18 -4.40
CA VAL A 6 18.33 21.19 -2.94
C VAL A 6 18.02 19.77 -2.49
N PRO A 7 18.93 19.10 -1.75
CA PRO A 7 18.65 17.81 -1.15
C PRO A 7 18.09 18.00 0.27
N GLY A 8 16.99 17.30 0.58
CA GLY A 8 16.57 16.99 1.95
C GLY A 8 15.13 17.42 2.29
N ALA A 9 14.27 16.42 2.53
CA ALA A 9 13.07 16.49 3.36
C ALA A 9 12.17 17.72 3.12
N ASP A 10 11.52 17.78 1.96
CA ASP A 10 10.38 18.68 1.82
C ASP A 10 9.19 18.04 2.57
N GLU A 11 8.93 18.49 3.80
CA GLU A 11 7.58 18.54 4.35
C GLU A 11 6.77 19.40 3.36
N HIS A 12 6.31 18.78 2.27
CA HIS A 12 5.41 19.43 1.35
C HIS A 12 4.14 19.76 2.10
N ASP A 13 3.72 21.02 2.02
CA ASP A 13 2.46 21.48 2.56
C ASP A 13 1.31 20.73 1.87
N LEU A 14 0.82 19.67 2.52
CA LEU A 14 -0.31 18.87 2.04
C LEU A 14 -1.64 19.64 2.10
N THR A 15 -1.65 20.87 2.65
CA THR A 15 -2.86 21.71 2.68
C THR A 15 -3.14 22.43 1.35
N GLY A 16 -2.14 22.50 0.47
CA GLY A 16 -2.31 23.00 -0.89
C GLY A 16 -2.82 21.92 -1.86
N PRO A 17 -3.37 22.31 -3.03
CA PRO A 17 -3.74 21.33 -4.05
C PRO A 17 -2.51 20.58 -4.53
N TYR A 18 -2.63 19.26 -4.72
CA TYR A 18 -1.59 18.49 -5.39
C TYR A 18 -1.42 19.02 -6.82
N VAL A 19 -0.17 19.12 -7.26
CA VAL A 19 0.16 19.43 -8.65
C VAL A 19 1.25 18.48 -9.07
N LEU A 20 0.93 17.60 -10.03
CA LEU A 20 1.89 16.67 -10.60
C LEU A 20 3.13 17.43 -11.12
N PRO A 21 4.33 17.22 -10.53
CA PRO A 21 5.52 18.00 -10.88
C PRO A 21 6.22 17.47 -12.16
N VAL A 22 5.44 17.08 -13.16
CA VAL A 22 5.99 16.63 -14.45
C VAL A 22 6.32 17.86 -15.29
N SER A 23 7.60 18.00 -15.64
CA SER A 23 8.03 19.12 -16.47
C SER A 23 7.55 18.94 -17.91
N ALA A 24 6.85 19.94 -18.46
CA ALA A 24 6.37 19.99 -19.84
C ALA A 24 7.49 20.00 -20.92
N ARG A 25 8.70 19.60 -20.56
CA ARG A 25 9.93 19.79 -21.34
C ARG A 25 10.44 18.55 -22.05
N TYR A 26 9.87 17.36 -21.83
CA TYR A 26 10.34 16.20 -22.57
C TYR A 26 9.52 16.00 -23.85
N ALA A 27 10.23 16.12 -24.97
CA ALA A 27 9.75 15.83 -26.30
C ALA A 27 9.29 14.35 -26.43
N GLN A 28 8.64 14.05 -27.56
CA GLN A 28 8.31 12.68 -27.97
C GLN A 28 9.49 11.71 -27.73
N GLY A 29 9.22 10.57 -27.10
CA GLY A 29 10.21 9.51 -26.85
C GLY A 29 10.78 9.41 -25.43
N ALA A 30 10.28 10.19 -24.47
CA ALA A 30 10.74 10.18 -23.08
C ALA A 30 9.83 9.40 -22.10
N VAL A 31 8.99 8.48 -22.58
CA VAL A 31 8.00 7.75 -21.75
C VAL A 31 8.64 7.10 -20.52
N GLU A 32 9.79 6.45 -20.67
CA GLU A 32 10.48 5.81 -19.54
C GLU A 32 10.92 6.82 -18.46
N LEU A 33 11.30 8.05 -18.83
CA LEU A 33 11.62 9.11 -17.85
C LEU A 33 10.36 9.54 -17.09
N TYR A 34 9.25 9.72 -17.80
CA TYR A 34 7.97 10.07 -17.20
C TYR A 34 7.45 8.96 -16.26
N LEU A 35 7.62 7.69 -16.63
CA LEU A 35 7.28 6.58 -15.73
C LEU A 35 8.12 6.59 -14.46
N MET A 36 9.41 6.94 -14.55
CA MET A 36 10.25 7.10 -13.36
C MET A 36 9.82 8.29 -12.49
N GLU A 37 9.41 9.42 -13.07
CA GLU A 37 8.82 10.53 -12.31
C GLU A 37 7.55 10.09 -11.57
N VAL A 38 6.62 9.41 -12.26
CA VAL A 38 5.41 8.85 -11.64
C VAL A 38 5.72 7.88 -10.51
N ARG A 39 6.74 7.02 -10.66
CA ARG A 39 7.16 6.12 -9.57
C ARG A 39 7.63 6.87 -8.34
N HIS A 40 8.34 7.99 -8.49
CA HIS A 40 8.70 8.83 -7.35
C HIS A 40 7.47 9.49 -6.71
N GLU A 41 6.46 9.89 -7.48
CA GLU A 41 5.19 10.35 -6.93
C GLU A 41 4.49 9.26 -6.11
N ILE A 42 4.44 8.04 -6.63
CA ILE A 42 3.83 6.88 -5.95
C ILE A 42 4.54 6.56 -4.63
N VAL A 43 5.87 6.65 -4.57
CA VAL A 43 6.62 6.52 -3.30
C VAL A 43 6.17 7.58 -2.29
N ARG A 44 5.97 8.83 -2.74
CA ARG A 44 5.47 9.89 -1.85
C ARG A 44 4.04 9.64 -1.41
N MET A 45 3.18 9.18 -2.31
CA MET A 45 1.81 8.76 -1.98
C MET A 45 1.81 7.69 -0.88
N ALA A 46 2.70 6.69 -0.97
CA ALA A 46 2.84 5.65 0.04
C ALA A 46 3.30 6.19 1.40
N GLY A 47 4.23 7.16 1.43
CA GLY A 47 4.64 7.83 2.66
C GLY A 47 3.50 8.62 3.33
N ILE A 48 2.62 9.25 2.53
CA ILE A 48 1.41 9.91 3.03
C ILE A 48 0.45 8.87 3.63
N VAL A 49 0.25 7.74 2.94
CA VAL A 49 -0.58 6.62 3.42
C VAL A 49 -0.07 6.07 4.76
N ASP A 50 1.24 5.85 4.92
CA ASP A 50 1.83 5.40 6.20
C ASP A 50 1.54 6.40 7.34
N SER A 51 1.74 7.70 7.09
CA SER A 51 1.42 8.76 8.05
C SER A 51 -0.07 8.77 8.44
N THR A 52 -0.95 8.58 7.48
CA THR A 52 -2.41 8.50 7.66
C THR A 52 -2.80 7.29 8.52
N ILE A 53 -2.28 6.09 8.23
CA ILE A 53 -2.54 4.87 9.04
C ILE A 53 -2.06 5.07 10.48
N ARG A 54 -0.85 5.61 10.67
CA ARG A 54 -0.30 5.87 12.01
C ARG A 54 -1.16 6.85 12.81
N SER A 55 -1.64 7.91 12.16
CA SER A 55 -2.49 8.91 12.79
C SER A 55 -3.87 8.36 13.13
N ALA A 56 -4.46 7.57 12.22
CA ALA A 56 -5.74 6.90 12.44
C ALA A 56 -5.68 5.92 13.62
N TRP A 57 -4.62 5.11 13.71
CA TRP A 57 -4.43 4.20 14.85
C TRP A 57 -4.25 4.97 16.17
N LYS A 58 -3.42 6.01 16.21
CA LYS A 58 -3.23 6.83 17.42
C LYS A 58 -4.54 7.45 17.91
N LEU A 59 -5.36 7.96 16.98
CA LEU A 59 -6.66 8.53 17.28
C LEU A 59 -7.64 7.48 17.81
N PHE A 60 -7.66 6.29 17.20
CA PHE A 60 -8.52 5.21 17.65
C PHE A 60 -8.10 4.66 19.02
N GLU A 61 -6.80 4.53 19.27
CA GLU A 61 -6.24 4.03 20.51
C GLU A 61 -6.44 5.02 21.68
N ASN A 62 -6.32 6.31 21.42
CA ASN A 62 -6.50 7.36 22.41
C ASN A 62 -7.34 8.54 21.90
N PRO A 63 -8.67 8.34 21.76
CA PRO A 63 -9.57 9.31 21.13
C PRO A 63 -9.73 10.61 21.92
N HIS A 64 -9.34 10.64 23.19
CA HIS A 64 -9.43 11.83 24.04
C HIS A 64 -8.07 12.49 24.30
N SER A 65 -7.04 12.15 23.54
CA SER A 65 -5.73 12.82 23.61
C SER A 65 -5.82 14.29 23.19
N GLU A 66 -4.87 15.10 23.65
CA GLU A 66 -4.73 16.51 23.23
C GLU A 66 -4.46 16.63 21.71
N ASP A 67 -3.87 15.58 21.12
CA ASP A 67 -3.58 15.49 19.68
C ASP A 67 -4.75 14.96 18.84
N ALA A 68 -5.91 14.65 19.43
CA ALA A 68 -6.98 13.95 18.73
C ALA A 68 -7.48 14.71 17.47
N GLU A 69 -7.72 16.02 17.58
CA GLU A 69 -8.15 16.82 16.43
C GLU A 69 -7.04 16.93 15.37
N LYS A 70 -5.77 17.01 15.79
CA LYS A 70 -4.62 17.02 14.88
C LYS A 70 -4.50 15.70 14.12
N GLN A 71 -4.69 14.57 14.80
CA GLN A 71 -4.64 13.25 14.18
C GLN A 71 -5.78 13.05 13.18
N LEU A 72 -6.99 13.48 13.53
CA LEU A 72 -8.14 13.46 12.63
C LEU A 72 -7.88 14.31 11.38
N GLU A 73 -7.35 15.52 11.57
CA GLU A 73 -7.03 16.43 10.47
C GLU A 73 -5.91 15.90 9.58
N THR A 74 -4.89 15.28 10.17
CA THR A 74 -3.82 14.58 9.41
C THR A 74 -4.41 13.50 8.51
N CYS A 75 -5.41 12.75 9.00
CA CYS A 75 -6.03 11.70 8.20
C CYS A 75 -6.88 12.26 7.07
N ARG A 76 -7.64 13.34 7.33
CA ARG A 76 -8.46 14.03 6.32
C ARG A 76 -7.58 14.60 5.20
N ILE A 77 -6.53 15.34 5.57
CA ILE A 77 -5.59 15.92 4.61
C ILE A 77 -4.90 14.83 3.81
N GLY A 78 -4.48 13.75 4.47
CA GLY A 78 -3.83 12.62 3.82
C GLY A 78 -4.70 11.99 2.74
N GLU A 79 -5.96 11.66 3.06
CA GLU A 79 -6.93 11.07 2.12
C GLU A 79 -7.25 12.01 0.94
N GLU A 80 -7.58 13.28 1.22
CA GLU A 80 -7.87 14.28 0.18
C GLU A 80 -6.68 14.52 -0.76
N TYR A 81 -5.46 14.46 -0.24
CA TYR A 81 -4.25 14.63 -1.06
C TYR A 81 -3.99 13.39 -1.91
N THR A 82 -4.17 12.18 -1.36
CA THR A 82 -4.03 10.93 -2.12
C THR A 82 -5.08 10.78 -3.22
N ASP A 83 -6.31 11.25 -3.01
CA ASP A 83 -7.35 11.30 -4.05
C ASP A 83 -6.93 12.21 -5.22
N GLN A 84 -6.43 13.41 -4.92
CA GLN A 84 -5.90 14.31 -5.96
C GLN A 84 -4.68 13.72 -6.69
N MET A 85 -3.81 13.00 -5.97
CA MET A 85 -2.70 12.26 -6.59
C MET A 85 -3.24 11.18 -7.54
N GLN A 86 -4.23 10.39 -7.11
CA GLN A 86 -4.85 9.37 -7.95
C GLN A 86 -5.43 9.97 -9.23
N GLU A 87 -6.20 11.05 -9.13
CA GLU A 87 -6.81 11.70 -10.30
C GLU A 87 -5.74 12.15 -11.31
N GLN A 88 -4.73 12.88 -10.84
CA GLN A 88 -3.72 13.49 -11.72
C GLN A 88 -2.74 12.48 -12.29
N LEU A 89 -2.25 11.54 -11.47
CA LEU A 89 -1.33 10.49 -11.93
C LEU A 89 -2.03 9.56 -12.92
N SER A 90 -3.27 9.16 -12.63
CA SER A 90 -4.03 8.28 -13.51
C SER A 90 -4.34 8.96 -14.84
N ARG A 91 -4.75 10.23 -14.83
CA ARG A 91 -4.96 11.02 -16.05
C ARG A 91 -3.69 11.13 -16.88
N PHE A 92 -2.54 11.37 -16.22
CA PHE A 92 -1.25 11.46 -16.89
C PHE A 92 -0.84 10.13 -17.52
N LEU A 93 -0.92 9.03 -16.77
CA LEU A 93 -0.63 7.68 -17.28
C LEU A 93 -1.56 7.27 -18.43
N ALA A 94 -2.85 7.60 -18.35
CA ALA A 94 -3.83 7.31 -19.40
C ALA A 94 -3.53 8.07 -20.71
N SER A 95 -2.84 9.21 -20.65
CA SER A 95 -2.49 9.99 -21.85
C SER A 95 -1.57 9.23 -22.82
N PHE A 96 -0.76 8.29 -22.30
CA PHE A 96 0.12 7.44 -23.12
C PHE A 96 -0.62 6.36 -23.91
N SER A 97 -1.93 6.15 -23.67
CA SER A 97 -2.73 5.13 -24.37
C SER A 97 -2.83 5.33 -25.89
N THR A 98 -2.54 6.55 -26.38
CA THR A 98 -2.56 6.90 -27.80
C THR A 98 -1.21 6.70 -28.49
N GLU A 99 -0.15 6.39 -27.74
CA GLU A 99 1.20 6.16 -28.27
C GLU A 99 1.40 4.71 -28.70
N SER A 100 2.33 4.48 -29.65
CA SER A 100 2.80 3.12 -29.98
C SER A 100 3.73 2.61 -28.89
N LEU A 101 3.15 2.06 -27.82
CA LEU A 101 3.87 1.54 -26.67
C LEU A 101 4.41 0.13 -26.92
N SER A 102 5.52 -0.20 -26.27
CA SER A 102 5.95 -1.60 -26.15
C SER A 102 5.07 -2.35 -25.16
N ASP A 103 4.92 -3.68 -25.30
CA ASP A 103 4.16 -4.51 -24.35
C ASP A 103 4.65 -4.34 -22.90
N GLY A 104 5.96 -4.16 -22.71
CA GLY A 104 6.56 -3.92 -21.39
C GLY A 104 6.11 -2.58 -20.81
N THR A 105 6.17 -1.51 -21.60
CA THR A 105 5.73 -0.16 -21.19
C THR A 105 4.23 -0.13 -20.88
N ALA A 106 3.40 -0.79 -21.69
CA ALA A 106 1.97 -0.90 -21.45
C ALA A 106 1.66 -1.67 -20.15
N THR A 107 2.38 -2.76 -19.89
CA THR A 107 2.27 -3.53 -18.63
C THR A 107 2.68 -2.69 -17.42
N SER A 108 3.74 -1.89 -17.53
CA SER A 108 4.18 -0.97 -16.48
C SER A 108 3.11 0.07 -16.17
N ILE A 109 2.54 0.71 -17.19
CA ILE A 109 1.47 1.70 -17.01
C ILE A 109 0.25 1.09 -16.30
N ALA A 110 -0.20 -0.08 -16.75
CA ALA A 110 -1.32 -0.79 -16.12
C ALA A 110 -1.04 -1.14 -14.65
N SER A 111 0.19 -1.55 -14.35
CA SER A 111 0.62 -1.86 -12.98
C SER A 111 0.68 -0.60 -12.10
N LEU A 112 1.18 0.52 -12.62
CA LEU A 112 1.24 1.79 -11.89
C LEU A 112 -0.15 2.31 -11.58
N LEU A 113 -1.09 2.25 -12.53
CA LEU A 113 -2.50 2.59 -12.31
C LEU A 113 -3.09 1.77 -11.15
N ARG A 114 -2.88 0.45 -11.16
CA ARG A 114 -3.32 -0.41 -10.06
C ARG A 114 -2.67 0.00 -8.73
N ILE A 115 -1.36 0.26 -8.70
CA ILE A 115 -0.68 0.66 -7.45
C ILE A 115 -1.28 1.95 -6.88
N ILE A 116 -1.55 2.93 -7.74
CA ILE A 116 -2.17 4.20 -7.34
C ILE A 116 -3.55 3.96 -6.71
N ASP A 117 -4.41 3.16 -7.36
CA ASP A 117 -5.74 2.85 -6.85
C ASP A 117 -5.70 2.14 -5.49
N GLU A 118 -4.79 1.17 -5.32
CA GLU A 118 -4.68 0.39 -4.08
C GLU A 118 -4.10 1.23 -2.92
N LEU A 119 -3.21 2.20 -3.23
CA LEU A 119 -2.73 3.17 -2.25
C LEU A 119 -3.83 4.13 -1.80
N GLU A 120 -4.64 4.64 -2.72
CA GLU A 120 -5.78 5.48 -2.39
C GLU A 120 -6.79 4.72 -1.52
N GLY A 121 -7.15 3.48 -1.88
CA GLY A 121 -8.02 2.65 -1.06
C GLY A 121 -7.48 2.39 0.36
N THR A 122 -6.15 2.33 0.51
CA THR A 122 -5.49 2.23 1.81
C THR A 122 -5.63 3.53 2.61
N ALA A 123 -5.49 4.69 1.96
CA ALA A 123 -5.72 6.01 2.57
C ALA A 123 -7.17 6.18 3.03
N ASP A 124 -8.15 5.86 2.17
CA ASP A 124 -9.59 5.92 2.50
C ASP A 124 -9.91 5.01 3.68
N SER A 125 -9.46 3.75 3.66
CA SER A 125 -9.69 2.84 4.80
C SER A 125 -9.10 3.36 6.10
N SER A 126 -7.99 4.10 6.03
CA SER A 126 -7.33 4.69 7.19
C SER A 126 -8.09 5.90 7.72
N TYR A 127 -8.56 6.76 6.82
CA TYR A 127 -9.42 7.87 7.20
C TYR A 127 -10.75 7.39 7.79
N ASN A 128 -11.33 6.30 7.27
CA ASN A 128 -12.51 5.67 7.85
C ASN A 128 -12.28 5.19 9.29
N VAL A 129 -11.10 4.64 9.62
CA VAL A 129 -10.74 4.32 11.02
C VAL A 129 -10.72 5.59 11.88
N ALA A 130 -10.17 6.69 11.39
CA ALA A 130 -10.18 7.98 12.09
C ALA A 130 -11.60 8.52 12.31
N LEU A 131 -12.49 8.40 11.32
CA LEU A 131 -13.90 8.77 11.43
C LEU A 131 -14.66 7.90 12.43
N ILE A 132 -14.35 6.60 12.48
CA ILE A 132 -14.89 5.69 13.50
C ILE A 132 -14.42 6.13 14.89
N ALA A 133 -13.15 6.46 15.06
CA ALA A 133 -12.58 6.95 16.31
C ALA A 133 -13.27 8.24 16.78
N ASP A 134 -13.39 9.25 15.91
CA ASP A 134 -14.05 10.51 16.22
C ASP A 134 -15.54 10.32 16.56
N ARG A 135 -16.25 9.47 15.81
CA ARG A 135 -17.64 9.13 16.12
C ARG A 135 -17.78 8.43 17.47
N THR A 136 -16.87 7.52 17.78
CA THR A 136 -16.82 6.76 19.05
C THR A 136 -16.61 7.72 20.22
N ARG A 137 -15.66 8.66 20.07
CA ARG A 137 -15.38 9.76 21.00
C ARG A 137 -16.60 10.63 21.26
N ARG A 138 -17.24 11.17 20.19
CA ARG A 138 -18.40 12.07 20.29
C ARG A 138 -19.62 11.39 20.92
N LYS A 139 -19.78 10.09 20.69
CA LYS A 139 -20.86 9.28 21.28
C LYS A 139 -20.52 8.70 22.65
N ASN A 140 -19.32 8.98 23.18
CA ASN A 140 -18.81 8.48 24.46
C ASN A 140 -18.92 6.94 24.57
N VAL A 141 -18.70 6.23 23.45
CA VAL A 141 -18.65 4.77 23.41
C VAL A 141 -17.29 4.34 23.94
N LYS A 142 -17.27 3.55 25.01
CA LYS A 142 -16.03 3.11 25.66
C LYS A 142 -15.59 1.77 25.09
N VAL A 143 -14.52 1.79 24.30
CA VAL A 143 -13.85 0.55 23.88
C VAL A 143 -13.07 -0.03 25.05
N ASP A 144 -13.24 -1.32 25.30
CA ASP A 144 -12.56 -2.00 26.41
C ASP A 144 -11.04 -2.00 26.20
N LYS A 145 -10.29 -1.79 27.28
CA LYS A 145 -8.82 -1.77 27.24
C LYS A 145 -8.24 -3.09 26.70
N THR A 146 -8.86 -4.22 27.03
CA THR A 146 -8.45 -5.54 26.54
C THR A 146 -8.63 -5.63 25.03
N ALA A 147 -9.69 -5.04 24.47
CA ALA A 147 -9.91 -5.02 23.03
C ALA A 147 -8.86 -4.15 22.33
N LEU A 148 -8.48 -3.00 22.90
CA LEU A 148 -7.40 -2.15 22.39
C LEU A 148 -6.04 -2.86 22.44
N GLU A 149 -5.73 -3.53 23.54
CA GLU A 149 -4.48 -4.31 23.69
C GLU A 149 -4.39 -5.47 22.69
N GLU A 150 -5.53 -6.13 22.40
CA GLU A 150 -5.59 -7.16 21.36
C GLU A 150 -5.42 -6.59 19.94
N LEU A 151 -5.95 -5.38 19.68
CA LEU A 151 -5.88 -4.71 18.38
C LEU A 151 -4.49 -4.13 18.07
N ARG A 152 -3.75 -3.63 19.05
CA ARG A 152 -2.44 -2.99 18.84
C ARG A 152 -1.48 -3.79 17.96
N PRO A 153 -1.17 -5.07 18.25
CA PRO A 153 -0.30 -5.88 17.39
C PRO A 153 -0.86 -6.12 15.99
N TYR A 154 -2.19 -6.06 15.81
CA TYR A 154 -2.80 -6.16 14.48
C TYR A 154 -2.58 -4.90 13.65
N ALA A 155 -2.80 -3.72 14.25
CA ALA A 155 -2.52 -2.44 13.61
C ALA A 155 -1.03 -2.29 13.27
N GLN A 156 -0.14 -2.74 14.15
CA GLN A 156 1.31 -2.76 13.91
C GLN A 156 1.68 -3.64 12.71
N LEU A 157 1.12 -4.85 12.61
CA LEU A 157 1.38 -5.74 11.48
C LEU A 157 0.96 -5.12 10.14
N VAL A 158 -0.19 -4.41 10.11
CA VAL A 158 -0.65 -3.72 8.89
C VAL A 158 0.27 -2.55 8.53
N GLN A 159 0.69 -1.75 9.51
CA GLN A 159 1.67 -0.66 9.30
C GLN A 159 3.01 -1.20 8.80
N GLU A 160 3.49 -2.31 9.36
CA GLU A 160 4.70 -2.99 8.90
C GLU A 160 4.56 -3.47 7.45
N PHE A 161 3.37 -3.95 7.05
CA PHE A 161 3.14 -4.38 5.68
C PHE A 161 3.20 -3.21 4.70
N VAL A 162 2.58 -2.08 5.02
CA VAL A 162 2.65 -0.88 4.17
C VAL A 162 4.09 -0.38 4.03
N GLY A 163 4.84 -0.30 5.14
CA GLY A 163 6.26 0.07 5.10
C GLY A 163 7.13 -0.94 4.32
N PHE A 164 6.82 -2.24 4.41
CA PHE A 164 7.47 -3.28 3.59
C PHE A 164 7.31 -3.04 2.09
N ILE A 165 6.12 -2.59 1.68
CA ILE A 165 5.79 -2.28 0.29
C ILE A 165 6.40 -0.95 -0.17
N GLU A 166 6.30 0.10 0.63
CA GLU A 166 6.89 1.43 0.37
C GLU A 166 8.38 1.30 0.00
N GLY A 167 9.14 0.54 0.80
CA GLY A 167 10.57 0.32 0.59
C GLY A 167 10.95 -0.44 -0.70
N ARG A 168 9.97 -0.91 -1.48
CA ARG A 168 10.16 -1.69 -2.71
C ARG A 168 9.56 -1.03 -3.96
N MET A 169 8.97 0.15 -3.83
CA MET A 169 8.24 0.80 -4.93
C MET A 169 9.11 1.30 -6.08
N LEU A 170 10.40 1.57 -5.84
CA LEU A 170 11.35 1.96 -6.90
C LEU A 170 12.00 0.78 -7.61
N ASP A 171 11.90 -0.42 -7.04
CA ASP A 171 12.54 -1.62 -7.56
C ASP A 171 11.52 -2.59 -8.19
N THR A 172 12.02 -3.69 -8.75
CA THR A 172 11.17 -4.83 -9.09
C THR A 172 11.10 -5.75 -7.89
N LEU A 173 9.89 -6.11 -7.48
CA LEU A 173 9.67 -7.05 -6.39
C LEU A 173 10.01 -8.47 -6.88
N ASP A 174 10.91 -9.17 -6.19
CA ASP A 174 11.30 -10.54 -6.54
C ASP A 174 10.33 -11.58 -5.96
N ASP A 175 10.49 -12.85 -6.36
CA ASP A 175 9.58 -13.93 -5.95
C ASP A 175 9.64 -14.19 -4.43
N GLU A 176 10.80 -13.96 -3.81
CA GLU A 176 11.01 -14.10 -2.37
C GLU A 176 10.22 -13.03 -1.60
N ALA A 177 10.33 -11.76 -2.00
CA ALA A 177 9.56 -10.66 -1.44
C ALA A 177 8.05 -10.81 -1.70
N LEU A 178 7.64 -11.36 -2.85
CA LEU A 178 6.21 -11.60 -3.11
C LEU A 178 5.67 -12.69 -2.19
N GLN A 179 6.46 -13.74 -1.97
CA GLN A 179 6.10 -14.80 -1.02
C GLN A 179 5.99 -14.25 0.41
N GLU A 180 6.92 -13.37 0.82
CA GLU A 180 6.85 -12.67 2.11
C GLU A 180 5.58 -11.82 2.23
N ALA A 181 5.21 -11.04 1.20
CA ALA A 181 3.96 -10.28 1.17
C ALA A 181 2.73 -11.17 1.38
N HIS A 182 2.70 -12.34 0.71
CA HIS A 182 1.64 -13.33 0.90
C HIS A 182 1.61 -13.91 2.33
N GLU A 183 2.76 -14.06 2.99
CA GLU A 183 2.86 -14.55 4.37
C GLU A 183 2.35 -13.52 5.38
N ILE A 184 2.68 -12.25 5.17
CA ILE A 184 2.17 -11.13 5.96
C ILE A 184 0.64 -11.07 5.83
N GLU A 185 0.09 -11.10 4.61
CA GLU A 185 -1.36 -11.04 4.41
C GLU A 185 -2.09 -12.26 4.99
N ARG A 186 -1.53 -13.46 4.87
CA ARG A 186 -2.07 -14.64 5.58
C ARG A 186 -2.07 -14.43 7.10
N SER A 187 -1.09 -13.72 7.64
CA SER A 187 -1.00 -13.42 9.07
C SER A 187 -2.05 -12.39 9.49
N ILE A 188 -2.27 -11.33 8.72
CA ILE A 188 -3.36 -10.35 8.87
C ILE A 188 -4.71 -11.07 8.90
N ASN A 189 -4.98 -11.90 7.91
CA ASN A 189 -6.20 -12.73 7.82
C ASN A 189 -6.44 -13.62 9.05
N ARG A 190 -5.40 -14.26 9.58
CA ARG A 190 -5.49 -15.07 10.82
C ARG A 190 -5.78 -14.20 12.03
N TYR A 191 -5.13 -13.05 12.13
CA TYR A 191 -5.30 -12.11 13.24
C TYR A 191 -6.71 -11.51 13.26
N ARG A 192 -7.22 -11.06 12.10
CA ARG A 192 -8.62 -10.67 11.88
C ARG A 192 -9.60 -11.71 12.42
N ASN A 193 -9.43 -12.97 12.03
CA ASN A 193 -10.32 -14.06 12.45
C ASN A 193 -10.28 -14.28 13.97
N LYS A 194 -9.09 -14.20 14.57
CA LYS A 194 -8.91 -14.28 16.02
C LYS A 194 -9.64 -13.13 16.73
N LEU A 195 -9.45 -11.89 16.26
CA LEU A 195 -10.05 -10.70 16.87
C LEU A 195 -11.58 -10.68 16.73
N LYS A 196 -12.13 -10.97 15.54
CA LYS A 196 -13.58 -11.11 15.33
C LYS A 196 -14.17 -12.19 16.27
N LYS A 197 -13.44 -13.29 16.52
CA LYS A 197 -13.85 -14.32 17.48
C LYS A 197 -13.78 -13.84 18.94
N SER A 198 -12.73 -13.10 19.32
CA SER A 198 -12.61 -12.51 20.66
C SER A 198 -13.74 -11.51 20.95
N ALA A 199 -14.05 -10.62 20.00
CA ALA A 199 -15.16 -9.67 20.11
C ALA A 199 -16.51 -10.36 20.32
N ARG A 200 -16.80 -11.40 19.52
CA ARG A 200 -18.02 -12.22 19.70
C ARG A 200 -18.11 -12.86 21.09
N LYS A 201 -16.98 -13.35 21.64
CA LYS A 201 -16.95 -13.92 22.99
C LYS A 201 -17.18 -12.85 24.07
N ARG A 202 -16.68 -11.64 23.89
CA ARG A 202 -16.92 -10.52 24.82
C ARG A 202 -18.39 -10.14 24.83
N ILE A 203 -19.03 -10.02 23.66
CA ILE A 203 -20.49 -9.84 23.53
C ILE A 203 -21.26 -10.93 24.30
N GLN A 204 -20.91 -12.21 24.11
CA GLN A 204 -21.56 -13.33 24.81
C GLN A 204 -21.39 -13.28 26.33
N LYS A 205 -20.33 -12.65 26.82
CA LYS A 205 -20.05 -12.46 28.26
C LYS A 205 -20.66 -11.18 28.83
N GLY A 206 -21.40 -10.42 28.03
CA GLY A 206 -22.10 -9.21 28.47
C GLY A 206 -21.33 -7.90 28.28
N SER A 207 -20.25 -7.87 27.49
CA SER A 207 -19.63 -6.61 27.07
C SER A 207 -20.59 -5.75 26.25
N ASP A 208 -20.36 -4.44 26.22
CA ASP A 208 -21.18 -3.52 25.43
C ASP A 208 -21.11 -3.86 23.93
N VAL A 209 -22.26 -4.26 23.38
CA VAL A 209 -22.40 -4.62 21.97
C VAL A 209 -21.94 -3.49 21.05
N LYS A 210 -22.25 -2.23 21.39
CA LYS A 210 -21.87 -1.08 20.54
C LYS A 210 -20.35 -0.92 20.47
N ALA A 211 -19.66 -1.09 21.60
CA ALA A 211 -18.21 -1.01 21.65
C ALA A 211 -17.54 -2.15 20.87
N GLU A 212 -18.07 -3.37 20.95
CA GLU A 212 -17.52 -4.51 20.21
C GLU A 212 -17.80 -4.42 18.70
N LEU A 213 -18.92 -3.83 18.28
CA LEU A 213 -19.18 -3.54 16.87
C LEU A 213 -18.19 -2.52 16.31
N VAL A 214 -17.88 -1.45 17.06
CA VAL A 214 -16.82 -0.49 16.68
C VAL A 214 -15.48 -1.19 16.47
N VAL A 215 -15.11 -2.12 17.36
CA VAL A 215 -13.89 -2.93 17.22
C VAL A 215 -13.94 -3.78 15.95
N ILE A 216 -15.07 -4.42 15.64
CA ILE A 216 -15.24 -5.24 14.43
C ILE A 216 -15.11 -4.40 13.16
N ASP A 217 -15.68 -3.20 13.13
CA ASP A 217 -15.59 -2.29 11.99
C ASP A 217 -14.13 -1.88 11.72
N VAL A 218 -13.39 -1.49 12.77
CA VAL A 218 -11.95 -1.16 12.65
C VAL A 218 -11.12 -2.36 12.19
N ILE A 219 -11.43 -3.57 12.67
CA ILE A 219 -10.76 -4.79 12.18
C ILE A 219 -10.94 -4.95 10.67
N GLY A 220 -12.12 -4.62 10.14
CA GLY A 220 -12.43 -4.69 8.71
C GLY A 220 -11.60 -3.71 7.88
N HIS A 221 -11.44 -2.47 8.33
CA HIS A 221 -10.60 -1.51 7.61
C HIS A 221 -9.11 -1.90 7.61
N PHE A 222 -8.59 -2.41 8.72
CA PHE A 222 -7.22 -2.95 8.76
C PHE A 222 -7.03 -4.19 7.87
N GLU A 223 -8.08 -5.02 7.72
CA GLU A 223 -8.10 -6.13 6.76
C GLU A 223 -8.02 -5.61 5.32
N HIS A 224 -8.84 -4.61 4.95
CA HIS A 224 -8.77 -4.00 3.62
C HIS A 224 -7.38 -3.43 3.31
N MET A 225 -6.75 -2.73 4.26
CA MET A 225 -5.39 -2.21 4.08
C MET A 225 -4.36 -3.31 3.80
N GLY A 226 -4.50 -4.48 4.44
CA GLY A 226 -3.67 -5.65 4.16
C GLY A 226 -3.87 -6.18 2.74
N ASP A 227 -5.13 -6.36 2.34
CA ASP A 227 -5.50 -6.81 0.99
C ASP A 227 -4.96 -5.85 -0.10
N TYR A 228 -5.13 -4.54 0.10
CA TYR A 228 -4.59 -3.52 -0.80
C TYR A 228 -3.06 -3.56 -0.88
N SER A 229 -2.37 -3.72 0.27
CA SER A 229 -0.91 -3.86 0.31
C SER A 229 -0.41 -5.08 -0.47
N LEU A 230 -1.13 -6.20 -0.39
CA LEU A 230 -0.81 -7.39 -1.20
C LEU A 230 -1.03 -7.14 -2.69
N ASN A 231 -2.08 -6.42 -3.06
CA ASN A 231 -2.35 -6.06 -4.44
C ASN A 231 -1.25 -5.16 -5.04
N VAL A 232 -0.75 -4.20 -4.26
CA VAL A 232 0.42 -3.41 -4.64
C VAL A 232 1.64 -4.31 -4.86
N ALA A 233 1.91 -5.26 -3.96
CA ALA A 233 3.02 -6.21 -4.13
C ALA A 233 2.94 -7.00 -5.44
N GLN A 234 1.74 -7.48 -5.78
CA GLN A 234 1.47 -8.20 -7.02
C GLN A 234 1.68 -7.32 -8.26
N ALA A 235 1.23 -6.06 -8.22
CA ALA A 235 1.42 -5.11 -9.30
C ALA A 235 2.92 -4.76 -9.48
N LEU A 236 3.67 -4.57 -8.39
CA LEU A 236 5.12 -4.37 -8.43
C LEU A 236 5.85 -5.55 -9.10
N ARG A 237 5.42 -6.79 -8.84
CA ARG A 237 5.97 -8.00 -9.49
C ARG A 237 5.71 -8.02 -11.01
N GLN A 238 4.55 -7.52 -11.43
CA GLN A 238 4.11 -7.53 -12.83
C GLN A 238 4.86 -6.53 -13.72
N MET A 239 5.36 -5.43 -13.16
CA MET A 239 6.06 -4.37 -13.92
C MET A 239 7.32 -4.81 -14.69
N ASN A 240 7.85 -6.02 -14.47
CA ASN A 240 9.03 -6.52 -15.20
C ASN A 240 9.03 -8.05 -15.40
N PRO A 241 8.37 -8.59 -16.45
CA PRO A 241 8.35 -10.03 -16.72
C PRO A 241 9.68 -10.59 -17.29
N ARG A 242 10.64 -9.73 -17.69
CA ARG A 242 11.85 -10.16 -18.42
C ARG A 242 12.83 -11.05 -17.63
N ARG A 243 12.69 -11.19 -16.30
CA ARG A 243 13.49 -12.16 -15.52
C ARG A 243 12.85 -13.56 -15.43
N THR A 244 11.53 -13.67 -15.55
CA THR A 244 10.83 -14.94 -15.30
C THR A 244 11.07 -15.98 -16.40
N MET A 245 11.30 -15.55 -17.66
CA MET A 245 11.66 -16.47 -18.76
C MET A 245 13.14 -16.90 -18.77
N GLN A 246 14.07 -16.07 -18.29
CA GLN A 246 15.49 -16.48 -18.26
C GLN A 246 15.82 -17.41 -17.09
N ALA A 247 15.08 -17.30 -15.97
CA ALA A 247 15.20 -18.23 -14.85
C ALA A 247 14.67 -19.63 -15.19
N SER A 248 13.56 -19.72 -15.93
CA SER A 248 12.99 -21.01 -16.37
C SER A 248 13.80 -21.68 -17.50
N LEU A 249 14.55 -20.92 -18.31
CA LEU A 249 15.47 -21.48 -19.30
C LEU A 249 16.79 -22.02 -18.70
N ARG A 250 17.21 -21.54 -17.53
CA ARG A 250 18.44 -21.98 -16.84
C ARG A 250 18.27 -23.24 -15.98
N MET A 251 17.06 -23.74 -15.81
CA MET A 251 16.76 -24.94 -15.00
C MET A 251 16.42 -26.18 -15.85
N ALA A 252 16.52 -26.10 -17.17
CA ALA A 252 16.41 -27.29 -18.01
C ALA A 252 17.66 -28.18 -17.80
N PRO A 253 17.52 -29.47 -17.49
CA PRO A 253 18.67 -30.35 -17.35
C PRO A 253 19.39 -30.44 -18.70
N GLU A 254 20.70 -30.20 -18.71
CA GLU A 254 21.55 -30.44 -19.88
C GLU A 254 21.31 -31.87 -20.38
N ALA A 255 20.82 -31.99 -21.61
CA ALA A 255 20.67 -33.27 -22.27
C ALA A 255 22.05 -33.96 -22.28
N SER A 256 22.13 -35.13 -21.64
CA SER A 256 23.37 -35.91 -21.57
C SER A 256 23.87 -36.22 -22.98
N PRO A 257 25.16 -36.06 -23.27
CA PRO A 257 25.70 -36.33 -24.60
C PRO A 257 25.56 -37.82 -24.95
N PRO A 258 25.41 -38.16 -26.23
CA PRO A 258 25.17 -39.52 -26.66
C PRO A 258 26.34 -40.41 -26.29
N GLN A 259 26.07 -41.52 -25.61
CA GLN A 259 27.08 -42.55 -25.36
C GLN A 259 27.49 -43.17 -26.69
N VAL A 260 28.73 -42.93 -27.07
CA VAL A 260 29.39 -43.63 -28.18
C VAL A 260 29.63 -45.06 -27.72
N GLY A 261 28.83 -45.98 -28.25
CA GLY A 261 29.00 -47.41 -28.03
C GLY A 261 30.37 -47.86 -28.53
N SER A 262 31.21 -48.34 -27.61
CA SER A 262 32.44 -49.06 -27.94
C SER A 262 32.09 -50.41 -28.58
N SER A 263 32.24 -50.50 -29.89
CA SER A 263 32.43 -51.78 -30.55
C SER A 263 33.91 -52.16 -30.46
N THR A 264 34.23 -53.07 -29.55
CA THR A 264 35.48 -53.84 -29.60
C THR A 264 35.15 -55.22 -30.18
N LYS A 265 35.86 -55.58 -31.26
CA LYS A 265 36.12 -56.96 -31.64
C LYS A 265 37.02 -57.63 -30.62
#